data_AF-A0A397VY65-F1
#
_entry.id   AF-A0A397VY65-F1
#
_cell.length_a   1.000
_cell.length_b   1.000
_cell.length_c   1.000
_cell.angle_alpha   90.00
_cell.angle_beta   90.00
_cell.angle_gamma   90.00
#
_symmetry.space_group_name_H-M   'P 1'
#
loop_
_entity.id
_entity.type
_entity.pdbx_description
1 polymer ?
#
loop_
_entity_poly.entity_id
_entity_poly.type
_entity_poly.pdbx_seq_one_letter_code
_entity_poly.pdbx_strand_id
1 'polypeptide(L)'
;MSSDEFLPSYLRHSPINKYKKNAYKSILLPTHWNSVDCWPYISVMDEDNLKLKYNGPGRVLSDEASIRTNKPIPPEVGLFYFEITILSSEKNGCIGVGYCKSDVDLNILPGWISDSIGYHGDDGRLFCGRGNGKMFGPCYAAGDTIGCGINFFNMEIFFTKNGINIVGEMYPMCGMAINGECIVTNFGTKPFMFDIDNYAEAIFAKAEPKERT
;
A
#
# COMPACT_ATOMS: atom_id res chain seq x y z
N MET A 1 5.61 32.94 -11.00
CA MET A 1 5.63 31.62 -11.67
C MET A 1 4.40 30.89 -11.18
N SER A 2 3.49 30.47 -12.07
CA SER A 2 2.31 29.72 -11.62
C SER A 2 2.78 28.44 -10.94
N SER A 3 2.25 28.15 -9.77
CA SER A 3 2.44 26.87 -9.10
C SER A 3 1.85 25.78 -9.99
N ASP A 4 2.67 25.18 -10.85
CA ASP A 4 2.32 23.91 -11.46
C ASP A 4 2.16 22.92 -10.30
N GLU A 5 0.90 22.66 -9.95
CA GLU A 5 0.49 21.77 -8.87
C GLU A 5 1.14 20.40 -9.12
N PHE A 6 2.07 20.00 -8.25
CA PHE A 6 2.86 18.77 -8.41
C PHE A 6 1.94 17.57 -8.69
N LEU A 7 2.15 16.92 -9.85
CA LEU A 7 1.42 15.72 -10.25
C LEU A 7 2.42 14.58 -10.53
N PRO A 8 2.37 13.48 -9.74
CA PRO A 8 3.17 12.29 -9.98
C PRO A 8 3.05 11.79 -11.42
N SER A 9 4.16 11.26 -11.97
CA SER A 9 4.25 10.83 -13.37
C SER A 9 3.15 9.84 -13.77
N TYR A 10 2.83 8.88 -12.90
CA TYR A 10 1.79 7.87 -13.13
C TYR A 10 0.37 8.44 -13.21
N LEU A 11 0.15 9.67 -12.74
CA LEU A 11 -1.14 10.37 -12.82
C LEU A 11 -1.26 11.30 -14.02
N ARG A 12 -0.17 11.59 -14.74
CA ARG A 12 -0.20 12.54 -15.86
C ARG A 12 -1.12 12.13 -17.01
N HIS A 13 -1.38 10.83 -17.17
CA HIS A 13 -2.28 10.33 -18.20
C HIS A 13 -3.60 9.77 -17.65
N SER A 14 -3.80 9.85 -16.33
CA SER A 14 -5.01 9.35 -15.71
C SER A 14 -6.23 10.20 -16.11
N PRO A 15 -7.45 9.63 -16.03
CA PRO A 15 -8.67 10.37 -16.32
C PRO A 15 -8.74 11.69 -15.56
N ILE A 16 -8.26 11.72 -14.31
CA ILE A 16 -8.32 12.92 -13.47
C ILE A 16 -7.52 14.09 -14.05
N ASN A 17 -6.33 13.86 -14.63
CA ASN A 17 -5.55 14.94 -15.23
C ASN A 17 -6.22 15.47 -16.51
N LYS A 18 -6.89 14.59 -17.26
CA LYS A 18 -7.63 14.98 -18.48
C LYS A 18 -8.89 15.77 -18.15
N TYR A 19 -9.59 15.41 -17.06
CA TYR A 19 -10.77 16.16 -16.58
C TYR A 19 -10.41 17.44 -15.83
N LYS A 20 -9.27 17.52 -15.12
CA LYS A 20 -8.77 18.75 -14.47
C LYS A 20 -8.69 19.94 -15.43
N LYS A 21 -8.29 19.72 -16.68
CA LYS A 21 -8.23 20.79 -17.71
C LYS A 21 -9.60 21.45 -17.98
N ASN A 22 -10.70 20.78 -17.64
CA ASN A 22 -12.07 21.24 -17.82
C ASN A 22 -12.86 21.39 -16.50
N ALA A 23 -12.25 21.10 -15.34
CA ALA A 23 -12.93 21.08 -14.05
C ALA A 23 -12.64 22.34 -13.23
N TYR A 24 -13.67 22.89 -12.59
CA TYR A 24 -13.60 24.09 -11.74
C TYR A 24 -12.80 23.94 -10.43
N LYS A 25 -12.29 22.74 -10.10
CA LYS A 25 -11.65 22.45 -8.80
C LYS A 25 -10.32 21.73 -8.97
N SER A 26 -9.26 22.26 -8.35
CA SER A 26 -7.97 21.58 -8.29
C SER A 26 -8.03 20.40 -7.30
N ILE A 27 -7.40 19.29 -7.68
CA ILE A 27 -7.24 18.11 -6.80
C ILE A 27 -5.87 18.23 -6.14
N LEU A 28 -5.90 18.44 -4.82
CA LEU A 28 -4.71 18.52 -3.98
C LEU A 28 -4.34 17.12 -3.47
N LEU A 29 -3.14 16.67 -3.79
CA LEU A 29 -2.60 15.40 -3.30
C LEU A 29 -1.84 15.62 -1.98
N PRO A 30 -1.74 14.59 -1.12
CA PRO A 30 -0.75 14.62 -0.05
C PRO A 30 0.67 14.68 -0.64
N THR A 31 1.49 15.57 -0.08
CA THR A 31 2.85 15.82 -0.59
C THR A 31 3.92 15.70 0.49
N HIS A 32 3.54 15.78 1.77
CA HIS A 32 4.46 15.70 2.90
C HIS A 32 3.73 15.31 4.19
N TRP A 33 4.50 15.00 5.23
CA TRP A 33 3.98 14.68 6.55
C TRP A 33 3.49 15.93 7.30
N ASN A 34 2.38 15.79 8.02
CA ASN A 34 1.80 16.89 8.77
C ASN A 34 2.36 16.95 10.20
N SER A 35 3.26 17.88 10.48
CA SER A 35 3.85 18.05 11.82
C SER A 35 2.85 18.46 12.90
N VAL A 36 1.65 18.93 12.52
CA VAL A 36 0.55 19.24 13.46
C VAL A 36 -0.31 18.00 13.74
N ASP A 37 -0.49 17.13 12.74
CA ASP A 37 -1.27 15.88 12.85
C ASP A 37 -0.32 14.69 13.05
N CYS A 38 0.41 14.77 14.18
CA CYS A 38 1.55 13.94 14.52
C CYS A 38 1.55 13.65 16.02
N TRP A 39 1.87 12.42 16.41
CA TRP A 39 2.11 12.11 17.81
C TRP A 39 3.43 12.77 18.30
N PRO A 40 3.52 13.26 19.55
CA PRO A 40 4.70 14.01 20.04
C PRO A 40 6.03 13.25 20.01
N TYR A 41 6.00 11.91 19.91
CA TYR A 41 7.22 11.09 19.80
C TYR A 41 7.78 11.00 18.38
N ILE A 42 7.12 11.58 17.37
CA ILE A 42 7.68 11.69 16.02
C ILE A 42 8.08 13.14 15.76
N SER A 43 9.27 13.33 15.21
CA SER A 43 9.74 14.62 14.73
C SER A 43 10.01 14.57 13.24
N VAL A 44 9.61 15.64 12.56
CA VAL A 44 9.96 15.92 11.17
C VAL A 44 11.33 16.62 11.16
N MET A 45 12.26 16.12 10.37
CA MET A 45 13.70 16.39 10.50
C MET A 45 14.28 17.25 9.37
N ASP A 46 13.50 17.54 8.33
CA ASP A 46 13.90 18.26 7.14
C ASP A 46 12.88 19.35 6.77
N GLU A 47 13.28 20.29 5.91
CA GLU A 47 12.45 21.44 5.50
C GLU A 47 11.29 21.02 4.58
N ASP A 48 11.46 19.91 3.86
CA ASP A 48 10.45 19.35 2.95
C ASP A 48 9.37 18.53 3.68
N ASN A 49 9.53 18.31 4.98
CA ASN A 49 8.67 17.49 5.82
C ASN A 49 8.53 16.02 5.36
N LEU A 50 9.62 15.39 4.92
CA LEU A 50 9.64 14.02 4.40
C LEU A 50 10.43 13.05 5.28
N LYS A 51 11.39 13.55 6.08
CA LYS A 51 12.24 12.74 6.94
C LYS A 51 11.69 12.71 8.36
N LEU A 52 11.33 11.52 8.83
CA LEU A 52 10.81 11.30 10.18
C LEU A 52 11.88 10.71 11.10
N LYS A 53 11.80 11.03 12.38
CA LYS A 53 12.56 10.39 13.45
C LYS A 53 11.67 10.14 14.66
N TYR A 54 11.70 8.91 15.17
CA TYR A 54 11.12 8.59 16.46
C TYR A 54 12.05 9.04 17.60
N ASN A 55 11.50 9.77 18.56
CA ASN A 55 12.19 10.33 19.73
C ASN A 55 11.50 9.94 21.05
N GLY A 56 10.56 9.00 21.02
CA GLY A 56 9.92 8.45 22.22
C GLY A 56 10.78 7.42 22.96
N PRO A 57 10.31 6.92 24.11
CA PRO A 57 11.07 5.99 24.93
C PRO A 57 11.11 4.56 24.37
N GLY A 58 10.08 4.13 23.63
CA GLY A 58 10.03 2.83 22.95
C GLY A 58 10.16 1.61 23.85
N ARG A 59 9.59 1.65 25.06
CA ARG A 59 9.73 0.60 26.09
C ARG A 59 8.45 -0.23 26.29
N VAL A 60 7.29 0.37 26.04
CA VAL A 60 5.97 -0.23 26.25
C VAL A 60 5.05 0.02 25.06
N LEU A 61 3.96 -0.75 24.95
CA LEU A 61 2.94 -0.64 23.89
C LEU A 61 2.08 0.64 23.94
N SER A 62 2.45 1.62 24.77
CA SER A 62 1.84 2.96 24.78
C SER A 62 2.83 4.03 24.34
N ASP A 63 3.99 3.61 23.84
CA ASP A 63 5.05 4.49 23.34
C ASP A 63 5.02 4.62 21.82
N GLU A 64 4.11 3.93 21.14
CA GLU A 64 3.90 3.95 19.70
C GLU A 64 3.49 5.35 19.25
N ALA A 65 3.81 5.62 18.00
CA ALA A 65 3.62 6.93 17.41
C ALA A 65 3.35 6.78 15.93
N SER A 66 2.39 7.56 15.44
CA SER A 66 2.06 7.70 14.04
C SER A 66 1.96 9.18 13.66
N ILE A 67 2.00 9.43 12.36
CA ILE A 67 1.85 10.74 11.75
C ILE A 67 1.04 10.59 10.47
N ARG A 68 0.16 11.56 10.18
CA ARG A 68 -0.61 11.61 8.93
C ARG A 68 -0.02 12.62 7.95
N THR A 69 -0.41 12.49 6.69
CA THR A 69 -0.03 13.45 5.64
C THR A 69 -0.81 14.76 5.77
N ASN A 70 -0.30 15.82 5.14
CA ASN A 70 -0.93 17.15 5.13
C ASN A 70 -2.33 17.23 4.49
N LYS A 71 -2.69 16.21 3.68
CA LYS A 71 -3.99 16.08 3.01
C LYS A 71 -4.44 14.62 3.00
N PRO A 72 -5.76 14.34 2.93
CA PRO A 72 -6.25 13.03 2.58
C PRO A 72 -6.00 12.74 1.09
N ILE A 73 -6.07 11.47 0.70
CA ILE A 73 -6.02 11.05 -0.70
C ILE A 73 -7.42 11.22 -1.32
N PRO A 74 -7.58 12.06 -2.35
CA PRO A 74 -8.88 12.24 -3.02
C PRO A 74 -9.25 10.98 -3.81
N PRO A 75 -10.38 10.29 -3.56
CA PRO A 75 -10.73 9.06 -4.28
C PRO A 75 -10.82 9.22 -5.81
N GLU A 76 -11.09 10.44 -6.27
CA GLU A 76 -11.14 10.80 -7.70
C GLU A 76 -9.80 10.57 -8.42
N VAL A 77 -8.69 10.46 -7.67
CA VAL A 77 -7.35 10.15 -8.19
C VAL A 77 -7.29 8.77 -8.86
N GLY A 78 -8.18 7.84 -8.46
CA GLY A 78 -8.26 6.48 -8.98
C GLY A 78 -7.13 5.58 -8.47
N LEU A 79 -5.88 6.04 -8.54
CA LEU A 79 -4.70 5.33 -8.02
C LEU A 79 -3.85 6.30 -7.21
N PHE A 80 -3.40 5.90 -6.03
CA PHE A 80 -2.39 6.64 -5.29
C PHE A 80 -1.30 5.69 -4.80
N TYR A 81 -0.04 6.12 -4.93
CA TYR A 81 1.14 5.36 -4.54
C TYR A 81 2.17 6.28 -3.88
N PHE A 82 2.73 5.84 -2.77
CA PHE A 82 3.87 6.46 -2.09
C PHE A 82 4.84 5.40 -1.59
N GLU A 83 6.09 5.79 -1.34
CA GLU A 83 7.12 4.91 -0.80
C GLU A 83 7.73 5.50 0.47
N ILE A 84 8.16 4.63 1.37
CA ILE A 84 9.04 4.97 2.48
C ILE A 84 10.33 4.17 2.36
N THR A 85 11.47 4.80 2.63
CA THR A 85 12.74 4.09 2.75
C THR A 85 13.15 4.04 4.20
N ILE A 86 13.46 2.85 4.70
CA ILE A 86 13.86 2.66 6.09
C ILE A 86 15.33 3.05 6.23
N LEU A 87 15.59 4.22 6.82
CA LEU A 87 16.96 4.70 7.00
C LEU A 87 17.67 4.01 8.17
N SER A 88 16.93 3.68 9.22
CA SER A 88 17.41 3.00 10.42
C SER A 88 16.27 2.24 11.08
N SER A 89 16.56 1.08 11.65
CA SER A 89 15.61 0.25 12.39
C SER A 89 16.33 -0.44 13.55
N GLU A 90 15.73 -0.45 14.73
CA GLU A 90 16.25 -1.16 15.89
C GLU A 90 15.80 -2.63 15.88
N LYS A 91 16.59 -3.53 16.48
CA LYS A 91 16.33 -4.99 16.46
C LYS A 91 14.95 -5.39 17.02
N ASN A 92 14.41 -4.61 17.96
CA ASN A 92 13.10 -4.83 18.57
C ASN A 92 12.10 -3.71 18.23
N GLY A 93 12.44 -2.84 17.28
CA GLY A 93 11.56 -1.76 16.84
C GLY A 93 10.61 -2.26 15.75
N CYS A 94 9.41 -1.69 15.72
CA CYS A 94 8.47 -1.90 14.62
C CYS A 94 8.26 -0.58 13.87
N ILE A 95 8.34 -0.63 12.54
CA ILE A 95 7.92 0.44 11.66
C ILE A 95 6.74 -0.08 10.86
N GLY A 96 5.55 0.45 11.12
CA GLY A 96 4.34 0.17 10.36
C GLY A 96 4.07 1.24 9.30
N VAL A 97 3.58 0.83 8.13
CA VAL A 97 3.18 1.75 7.04
C VAL A 97 1.82 1.37 6.50
N GLY A 98 0.99 2.36 6.14
CA GLY A 98 -0.31 2.13 5.54
C GLY A 98 -1.19 3.36 5.51
N TYR A 99 -2.49 3.17 5.76
CA TYR A 99 -3.51 4.20 5.61
C TYR A 99 -4.43 4.24 6.83
N CYS A 100 -4.98 5.41 7.13
CA CYS A 100 -6.00 5.57 8.18
C CYS A 100 -6.99 6.68 7.84
N LYS A 101 -8.14 6.69 8.53
CA LYS A 101 -9.03 7.86 8.57
C LYS A 101 -8.48 8.95 9.49
N SER A 102 -9.03 10.16 9.35
CA SER A 102 -8.56 11.37 10.03
C SER A 102 -8.77 11.37 11.56
N ASP A 103 -9.65 10.52 12.07
CA ASP A 103 -10.03 10.40 13.47
C ASP A 103 -9.33 9.25 14.22
N VAL A 104 -8.48 8.49 13.53
CA VAL A 104 -7.68 7.41 14.13
C VAL A 104 -6.67 8.00 15.12
N ASP A 105 -6.51 7.37 16.28
CA ASP A 105 -5.50 7.76 17.27
C ASP A 105 -4.09 7.64 16.67
N LEU A 106 -3.20 8.57 17.02
CA LEU A 106 -1.81 8.58 16.56
C LEU A 106 -0.83 8.00 17.60
N ASN A 107 -1.25 7.67 18.82
CA ASN A 107 -0.46 6.88 19.77
C ASN A 107 -0.63 5.36 19.51
N ILE A 108 -0.46 4.96 18.26
CA ILE A 108 -0.60 3.58 17.83
C ILE A 108 0.12 3.37 16.50
N LEU A 109 0.41 2.13 16.13
CA LEU A 109 0.87 1.80 14.78
C LEU A 109 -0.30 1.61 13.79
N PRO A 110 -0.08 1.86 12.48
CA PRO A 110 -1.09 1.65 11.46
C PRO A 110 -1.71 0.24 11.51
N GLY A 111 -3.02 0.13 11.36
CA GLY A 111 -3.73 -1.16 11.28
C GLY A 111 -4.25 -1.74 12.60
N TRP A 112 -3.80 -1.26 13.76
CA TRP A 112 -4.15 -1.87 15.06
C TRP A 112 -5.57 -1.55 15.56
N ILE A 113 -6.16 -0.43 15.13
CA ILE A 113 -7.54 -0.03 15.46
C ILE A 113 -8.37 0.19 14.20
N SER A 114 -9.69 0.24 14.37
CA SER A 114 -10.67 0.47 13.28
C SER A 114 -10.24 1.63 12.39
N ASP A 115 -10.62 1.54 11.11
CA ASP A 115 -10.38 2.58 10.12
C ASP A 115 -8.89 2.85 9.83
N SER A 116 -8.03 1.89 10.18
CA SER A 116 -6.60 1.88 9.91
C SER A 116 -6.18 0.54 9.31
N ILE A 117 -5.22 0.58 8.39
CA ILE A 117 -4.56 -0.59 7.80
C ILE A 117 -3.04 -0.36 7.81
N GLY A 118 -2.29 -1.40 8.14
CA GLY A 118 -0.83 -1.30 8.25
C GLY A 118 -0.11 -2.60 7.95
N TYR A 119 0.96 -2.51 7.18
CA TYR A 119 1.96 -3.55 7.01
C TYR A 119 3.13 -3.24 7.96
N HIS A 120 3.58 -4.24 8.73
CA HIS A 120 4.56 -4.08 9.81
C HIS A 120 5.87 -4.81 9.48
N GLY A 121 7.00 -4.15 9.78
CA GLY A 121 8.32 -4.61 9.36
C GLY A 121 8.95 -5.69 10.22
N ASP A 122 8.60 -5.76 11.50
CA ASP A 122 9.12 -6.71 12.47
C ASP A 122 8.61 -8.14 12.22
N ASP A 123 7.35 -8.30 11.83
CA ASP A 123 6.70 -9.60 11.66
C ASP A 123 6.16 -9.88 10.24
N GLY A 124 6.23 -8.89 9.34
CA GLY A 124 5.75 -9.00 7.97
C GLY A 124 4.22 -9.10 7.87
N ARG A 125 3.47 -8.76 8.92
CA ARG A 125 2.02 -8.93 8.96
C ARG A 125 1.26 -7.71 8.48
N LEU A 126 0.06 -7.97 7.97
CA LEU A 126 -0.94 -6.96 7.65
C LEU A 126 -1.99 -6.91 8.77
N PHE A 127 -2.14 -5.72 9.34
CA PHE A 127 -3.11 -5.38 10.37
C PHE A 127 -4.23 -4.56 9.73
N CYS A 128 -5.49 -5.01 9.91
CA CYS A 128 -6.67 -4.36 9.33
C CYS A 128 -7.72 -4.13 10.41
N GLY A 129 -7.68 -2.97 11.07
CA GLY A 129 -8.69 -2.61 12.05
C GLY A 129 -8.57 -3.28 13.42
N ARG A 130 -7.48 -4.02 13.70
CA ARG A 130 -7.32 -4.83 14.93
C ARG A 130 -5.88 -5.23 15.19
N GLY A 131 -5.51 -5.37 16.47
CA GLY A 131 -4.17 -5.76 16.92
C GLY A 131 -3.72 -7.20 16.63
N ASN A 132 -4.51 -8.01 15.91
CA ASN A 132 -4.10 -9.33 15.45
C ASN A 132 -3.94 -9.34 13.93
N GLY A 133 -2.70 -9.13 13.48
CA GLY A 133 -2.31 -9.12 12.08
C GLY A 133 -2.29 -10.52 11.45
N LYS A 134 -2.41 -10.57 10.12
CA LYS A 134 -2.30 -11.79 9.32
C LYS A 134 -0.95 -11.83 8.61
N MET A 135 -0.39 -13.02 8.39
CA MET A 135 0.77 -13.17 7.50
C MET A 135 0.45 -12.55 6.15
N PHE A 136 1.36 -11.73 5.64
CA PHE A 136 1.14 -10.96 4.42
C PHE A 136 2.39 -10.91 3.55
N GLY A 137 3.49 -10.39 4.07
CA GLY A 137 4.73 -10.20 3.33
C GLY A 137 5.96 -10.58 4.14
N PRO A 138 7.16 -10.41 3.55
CA PRO A 138 8.41 -10.57 4.29
C PRO A 138 8.57 -9.51 5.39
N CYS A 139 9.45 -9.72 6.37
CA CYS A 139 9.90 -8.64 7.24
C CYS A 139 10.69 -7.59 6.44
N TYR A 140 10.84 -6.37 6.97
CA TYR A 140 11.68 -5.32 6.38
C TYR A 140 12.39 -4.48 7.44
N ALA A 141 13.55 -3.94 7.07
CA ALA A 141 14.45 -3.24 7.98
C ALA A 141 15.24 -2.14 7.25
N ALA A 142 16.22 -1.55 7.93
CA ALA A 142 17.10 -0.53 7.35
C ALA A 142 17.66 -0.94 5.98
N GLY A 143 17.54 -0.05 5.01
CA GLY A 143 17.92 -0.26 3.61
C GLY A 143 16.79 -0.70 2.69
N ASP A 144 15.66 -1.20 3.22
CA ASP A 144 14.50 -1.54 2.40
C ASP A 144 13.63 -0.32 2.05
N THR A 145 13.01 -0.35 0.87
CA THR A 145 11.97 0.60 0.45
C THR A 145 10.63 -0.11 0.38
N ILE A 146 9.63 0.41 1.09
CA ILE A 146 8.27 -0.13 1.13
C ILE A 146 7.33 0.83 0.42
N GLY A 147 6.68 0.34 -0.63
CA GLY A 147 5.63 1.06 -1.32
C GLY A 147 4.25 0.72 -0.79
N CYS A 148 3.36 1.70 -0.82
CA CYS A 148 1.97 1.59 -0.43
C CYS A 148 1.11 2.16 -1.56
N GLY A 149 0.26 1.32 -2.12
CA GLY A 149 -0.67 1.68 -3.17
C GLY A 149 -2.13 1.48 -2.75
N ILE A 150 -3.00 2.38 -3.21
CA ILE A 150 -4.45 2.23 -3.13
C ILE A 150 -5.07 2.46 -4.51
N ASN A 151 -5.83 1.48 -4.96
CA ASN A 151 -6.61 1.51 -6.19
C ASN A 151 -8.09 1.71 -5.83
N PHE A 152 -8.59 2.92 -6.03
CA PHE A 152 -9.99 3.29 -5.76
C PHE A 152 -10.97 2.70 -6.78
N PHE A 153 -10.51 2.14 -7.91
CA PHE A 153 -11.41 1.50 -8.88
C PHE A 153 -11.96 0.17 -8.37
N ASN A 154 -11.15 -0.59 -7.62
CA ASN A 154 -11.52 -1.88 -7.04
C ASN A 154 -11.39 -1.92 -5.50
N MET A 155 -11.09 -0.77 -4.88
CA MET A 155 -10.86 -0.61 -3.44
C MET A 155 -9.73 -1.47 -2.89
N GLU A 156 -8.75 -1.81 -3.73
CA GLU A 156 -7.61 -2.64 -3.36
C GLU A 156 -6.49 -1.78 -2.76
N ILE A 157 -5.96 -2.23 -1.62
CA ILE A 157 -4.72 -1.72 -1.05
C ILE A 157 -3.65 -2.79 -1.26
N PHE A 158 -2.51 -2.37 -1.81
CA PHE A 158 -1.38 -3.23 -2.08
C PHE A 158 -0.09 -2.62 -1.56
N PHE A 159 0.92 -3.47 -1.35
CA PHE A 159 2.22 -3.05 -0.85
C PHE A 159 3.32 -3.60 -1.76
N THR A 160 4.46 -2.91 -1.81
CA THR A 160 5.65 -3.35 -2.52
C THR A 160 6.84 -3.35 -1.57
N LYS A 161 7.83 -4.22 -1.83
CA LYS A 161 9.13 -4.20 -1.18
C LYS A 161 10.21 -4.16 -2.25
N ASN A 162 11.07 -3.14 -2.21
CA ASN A 162 12.19 -2.95 -3.14
C ASN A 162 11.74 -3.05 -4.62
N GLY A 163 10.60 -2.43 -4.94
CA GLY A 163 10.01 -2.43 -6.28
C GLY A 163 9.20 -3.66 -6.67
N ILE A 164 9.10 -4.68 -5.81
CA ILE A 164 8.36 -5.92 -6.09
C ILE A 164 7.04 -5.91 -5.33
N ASN A 165 5.92 -6.17 -6.02
CA ASN A 165 4.61 -6.27 -5.38
C ASN A 165 4.55 -7.47 -4.43
N ILE A 166 4.11 -7.24 -3.19
CA ILE A 166 4.06 -8.23 -2.11
C ILE A 166 2.93 -9.27 -2.30
N VAL A 167 2.00 -9.04 -3.24
CA VAL A 167 1.12 -10.11 -3.73
C VAL A 167 1.94 -11.29 -4.28
N GLY A 168 3.22 -11.07 -4.59
CA GLY A 168 4.25 -12.10 -4.68
C GLY A 168 4.11 -12.99 -5.91
N GLU A 169 5.20 -13.68 -6.25
CA GLU A 169 5.13 -14.83 -7.15
C GLU A 169 4.37 -15.95 -6.45
N MET A 170 3.23 -16.36 -7.03
CA MET A 170 2.45 -17.48 -6.53
C MET A 170 2.82 -18.77 -7.27
N TYR A 171 3.09 -19.84 -6.52
CA TYR A 171 3.29 -21.17 -7.08
C TYR A 171 1.98 -21.97 -6.95
N PRO A 172 1.52 -22.67 -8.01
CA PRO A 172 0.47 -23.68 -7.86
C PRO A 172 0.93 -24.74 -6.85
N MET A 173 0.07 -25.07 -5.87
CA MET A 173 0.36 -26.03 -4.81
C MET A 173 -0.75 -27.08 -4.70
N CYS A 174 -0.37 -28.35 -4.49
CA CYS A 174 -1.28 -29.42 -4.09
C CYS A 174 -0.75 -30.12 -2.83
N GLY A 175 -1.65 -30.54 -1.93
CA GLY A 175 -1.33 -31.34 -0.74
C GLY A 175 -2.13 -32.64 -0.74
N MET A 176 -1.54 -33.70 -0.20
CA MET A 176 -2.14 -35.04 -0.05
C MET A 176 -1.91 -35.51 1.39
N ALA A 177 -2.83 -36.29 1.95
CA ALA A 177 -2.82 -36.63 3.37
C ALA A 177 -2.91 -38.13 3.65
N ILE A 178 -3.36 -38.94 2.69
CA ILE A 178 -3.69 -40.35 2.91
C ILE A 178 -2.92 -41.26 1.93
N ASN A 179 -2.51 -42.43 2.43
CA ASN A 179 -1.84 -43.43 1.61
C ASN A 179 -2.76 -43.89 0.45
N GLY A 180 -2.22 -43.88 -0.77
CA GLY A 180 -2.94 -44.29 -1.97
C GLY A 180 -3.54 -43.14 -2.77
N GLU A 181 -3.51 -41.90 -2.26
CA GLU A 181 -3.94 -40.73 -3.04
C GLU A 181 -2.97 -40.47 -4.20
N CYS A 182 -3.53 -40.26 -5.41
CA CYS A 182 -2.78 -40.03 -6.64
C CYS A 182 -3.51 -39.02 -7.52
N ILE A 183 -2.78 -38.05 -8.07
CA ILE A 183 -3.30 -37.00 -8.96
C ILE A 183 -2.41 -36.85 -10.18
N VAL A 184 -2.97 -36.29 -11.25
CA VAL A 184 -2.22 -35.84 -12.44
C VAL A 184 -2.58 -34.38 -12.70
N THR A 185 -1.57 -33.53 -12.84
CA THR A 185 -1.76 -32.10 -13.07
C THR A 185 -1.62 -31.77 -14.56
N ASN A 186 -2.50 -30.92 -15.09
CA ASN A 186 -2.38 -30.33 -16.41
C ASN A 186 -2.03 -28.84 -16.28
N PHE A 187 -0.80 -28.46 -16.59
CA PHE A 187 -0.34 -27.06 -16.63
C PHE A 187 -0.43 -26.45 -18.05
N GLY A 188 -1.31 -26.99 -18.90
CA GLY A 188 -1.44 -26.59 -20.31
C GLY A 188 -0.70 -27.50 -21.29
N THR A 189 -0.19 -28.64 -20.82
CA THR A 189 0.45 -29.66 -21.69
C THR A 189 -0.58 -30.52 -22.44
N LYS A 190 -1.86 -30.40 -22.09
CA LYS A 190 -3.01 -31.02 -22.77
C LYS A 190 -4.16 -30.01 -22.84
N PRO A 191 -5.13 -30.18 -23.77
CA PRO A 191 -6.34 -29.36 -23.78
C PRO A 191 -7.02 -29.36 -22.41
N PHE A 192 -7.44 -28.19 -21.95
CA PHE A 192 -8.22 -28.09 -20.72
C PHE A 192 -9.65 -28.57 -20.95
N MET A 193 -10.25 -29.19 -19.93
CA MET A 193 -11.66 -29.57 -19.97
C MET A 193 -12.58 -28.35 -19.89
N PHE A 194 -12.12 -27.30 -19.21
CA PHE A 194 -12.76 -25.98 -19.20
C PHE A 194 -12.24 -25.17 -20.38
N ASP A 195 -13.16 -24.46 -21.06
CA ASP A 195 -12.83 -23.53 -22.14
C ASP A 195 -12.21 -22.24 -21.56
N ILE A 196 -10.98 -22.40 -21.05
CA ILE A 196 -10.22 -21.30 -20.44
C ILE A 196 -9.82 -20.25 -21.46
N ASP A 197 -9.67 -20.63 -22.73
CA ASP A 197 -9.24 -19.73 -23.81
C ASP A 197 -10.32 -18.67 -24.07
N ASN A 198 -11.58 -19.08 -24.27
CA ASN A 198 -12.71 -18.16 -24.42
C ASN A 198 -12.93 -17.29 -23.15
N TYR A 199 -12.79 -17.88 -21.97
CA TYR A 199 -12.88 -17.13 -20.72
C TYR A 199 -11.77 -16.08 -20.61
N ALA A 200 -10.54 -16.41 -20.98
CA ALA A 200 -9.40 -15.51 -20.98
C ALA A 200 -9.58 -14.37 -21.99
N GLU A 201 -10.03 -14.66 -23.21
CA GLU A 201 -10.36 -13.64 -24.22
C GLU A 201 -11.36 -12.60 -23.67
N ALA A 202 -12.44 -13.06 -23.02
CA ALA A 202 -13.44 -12.17 -22.43
C ALA A 202 -12.90 -11.30 -21.29
N ILE A 203 -11.90 -11.77 -20.54
CA ILE A 203 -11.21 -10.99 -19.52
C ILE A 203 -10.28 -9.97 -20.17
N PHE A 204 -9.44 -10.41 -21.12
CA PHE A 204 -8.44 -9.56 -21.76
C PHE A 204 -9.08 -8.45 -22.58
N ALA A 205 -10.18 -8.71 -23.28
CA ALA A 205 -10.94 -7.69 -24.02
C ALA A 205 -11.52 -6.57 -23.12
N LYS A 206 -11.75 -6.85 -21.81
CA LYS A 206 -12.16 -5.82 -20.85
C LYS A 206 -10.98 -5.04 -20.27
N ALA A 207 -9.80 -5.64 -20.29
CA ALA A 207 -8.55 -5.03 -19.84
C ALA A 207 -7.87 -4.21 -20.94
N GLU A 208 -8.20 -4.45 -22.21
CA GLU A 208 -7.72 -3.63 -23.32
C GLU A 208 -8.23 -2.20 -23.19
N PRO A 209 -7.34 -1.18 -23.29
CA PRO A 209 -7.76 0.20 -23.23
C PRO A 209 -8.69 0.48 -24.41
N LYS A 210 -9.95 0.80 -24.12
CA LYS A 210 -10.90 1.24 -25.15
C LYS A 210 -10.30 2.43 -25.89
N GLU A 211 -10.06 2.27 -27.18
CA GLU A 211 -9.66 3.38 -28.04
C GLU A 211 -10.68 4.50 -27.90
N ARG A 212 -10.19 5.71 -27.57
CA ARG A 212 -11.02 6.89 -27.51
C ARG A 212 -11.31 7.33 -28.94
N THR A 213 -12.46 6.91 -29.47
CA THR A 213 -13.11 7.60 -30.58
C THR A 213 -13.56 8.99 -30.15
#